data_AF-A0A2S4MEY2-F1
#
_entry.id   AF-A0A2S4MEY2-F1
#
_cell.length_a   1.000
_cell.length_b   1.000
_cell.length_c   1.000
_cell.angle_alpha   90.00
_cell.angle_beta   90.00
_cell.angle_gamma   90.00
#
_symmetry.space_group_name_H-M   'P 1'
#
loop_
_entity.id
_entity.type
_entity.pdbx_description
1 polymer ?
#
loop_
_entity_poly.entity_id
_entity_poly.type
_entity_poly.pdbx_seq_one_letter_code
_entity_poly.pdbx_strand_id
1 'polypeptide(L)' 'MNSSASLSTSAGVSERAKAALVALLLGSVLIFTVGFAHSSSVHNAAHDTRHTLAFPCH' A
#
# COMPACT_ATOMS: atom_id res chain seq x y z
N MET A 1 -0.21 3.64 39.53
CA MET A 1 0.26 2.40 38.86
C MET A 1 -0.75 2.05 37.78
N ASN A 2 -0.54 2.46 36.53
CA ASN A 2 -1.37 2.03 35.40
C ASN A 2 -0.46 1.26 34.44
N SER A 3 -0.56 -0.07 34.46
CA SER A 3 0.13 -0.93 33.51
C SER A 3 -0.67 -0.97 32.21
N SER A 4 -0.18 -0.28 31.18
CA SER A 4 -0.68 -0.47 29.81
C SER A 4 -0.22 -1.85 29.33
N ALA A 5 -1.14 -2.81 29.33
CA ALA A 5 -0.89 -4.11 28.71
C ALA A 5 -0.75 -3.91 27.20
N SER A 6 0.43 -4.19 26.65
CA SER A 6 0.66 -4.23 25.21
C SER A 6 0.08 -5.54 24.67
N LEU A 7 -1.07 -5.48 23.98
CA LEU A 7 -1.64 -6.65 23.31
C LEU A 7 -0.85 -6.95 22.04
N SER A 8 0.12 -7.86 22.14
CA SER A 8 0.77 -8.44 20.96
C SER A 8 -0.13 -9.55 20.39
N THR A 9 -1.01 -9.20 19.45
CA THR A 9 -1.78 -10.22 18.72
C THR A 9 -0.94 -10.75 17.56
N SER A 10 -0.46 -12.00 17.69
CA SER A 10 0.25 -12.66 16.60
C SER A 10 -0.79 -13.21 15.62
N ALA A 11 -1.03 -12.51 14.52
CA ALA A 11 -1.89 -13.01 13.45
C ALA A 11 -1.32 -14.32 12.90
N GLY A 12 -2.17 -15.34 12.76
CA GLY A 12 -1.78 -16.63 12.17
C GLY A 12 -1.35 -16.49 10.70
N VAL A 13 -0.59 -17.48 10.20
CA VAL A 13 -0.04 -17.46 8.82
C VAL A 13 -1.16 -17.31 7.77
N SER A 14 -2.32 -17.94 7.98
CA SER A 14 -3.47 -17.81 7.09
C SER A 14 -4.01 -16.37 7.02
N GLU A 15 -4.10 -15.69 8.16
CA GLU A 15 -4.55 -14.28 8.19
C GLU A 15 -3.53 -13.35 7.53
N ARG A 16 -2.24 -13.61 7.71
CA ARG A 16 -1.18 -12.88 7.00
C ARG A 16 -1.23 -13.12 5.49
N ALA A 17 -1.48 -14.36 5.05
CA ALA A 17 -1.61 -14.69 3.64
C ALA A 17 -2.85 -14.03 3.02
N LYS A 18 -3.98 -13.99 3.72
CA LYS A 18 -5.17 -13.23 3.29
C LYS A 18 -4.88 -11.74 3.15
N ALA A 19 -4.21 -11.14 4.13
CA ALA A 19 -3.83 -9.73 4.07
C ALA A 19 -2.88 -9.45 2.90
N ALA A 20 -1.88 -10.31 2.67
CA ALA A 20 -0.95 -10.21 1.55
C ALA A 20 -1.67 -10.34 0.19
N LEU A 21 -2.63 -11.26 0.08
CA LEU A 21 -3.42 -11.42 -1.14
C LEU A 21 -4.24 -10.15 -1.43
N VAL A 22 -4.92 -9.60 -0.43
CA VAL A 22 -5.69 -8.34 -0.59
C VAL A 22 -4.77 -7.19 -0.98
N ALA A 23 -3.60 -7.07 -0.35
CA ALA A 23 -2.62 -6.04 -0.69
C ALA A 23 -2.11 -6.19 -2.13
N LEU A 24 -1.82 -7.41 -2.59
CA LEU A 24 -1.41 -7.68 -3.97
C LEU A 24 -2.50 -7.35 -4.97
N LEU A 25 -3.75 -7.74 -4.69
CA LEU A 25 -4.88 -7.41 -5.56
C LEU A 25 -5.10 -5.91 -5.64
N LEU A 26 -5.08 -5.21 -4.50
CA LEU A 26 -5.22 -3.76 -4.45
C LEU A 26 -4.09 -3.07 -5.23
N GLY A 27 -2.82 -3.44 -4.98
CA GLY A 27 -1.67 -2.91 -5.70
C GLY A 27 -1.75 -3.16 -7.20
N SER A 28 -2.19 -4.36 -7.61
CA SER A 28 -2.40 -4.70 -9.01
C SER A 28 -3.45 -3.79 -9.65
N VAL A 29 -4.61 -3.61 -9.00
CA VAL A 29 -5.67 -2.73 -9.49
C VAL A 29 -5.16 -1.29 -9.66
N LEU A 30 -4.39 -0.77 -8.70
CA LEU A 30 -3.80 0.57 -8.80
C LEU A 30 -2.86 0.69 -10.01
N ILE A 31 -1.99 -0.30 -10.25
CA ILE A 31 -1.08 -0.30 -11.39
C ILE A 31 -1.86 -0.35 -12.72
N PHE A 32 -2.85 -1.24 -12.84
CA PHE A 32 -3.65 -1.37 -14.06
C PHE A 32 -4.49 -0.11 -14.33
N THR A 33 -5.16 0.42 -13.31
CA THR A 33 -6.03 1.61 -13.48
C THR A 33 -5.24 2.82 -13.95
N VAL A 34 -4.06 3.07 -13.38
CA VAL A 34 -3.26 4.24 -13.77
C VAL A 34 -2.45 4.00 -15.05
N GLY A 35 -2.00 2.76 -15.29
CA GLY A 35 -1.26 2.39 -16.51
C GLY A 35 -2.12 2.45 -17.78
N PHE A 36 -3.42 2.18 -17.67
CA PHE A 36 -4.37 2.21 -18.79
C PHE A 36 -5.37 3.37 -18.70
N ALA A 37 -5.13 4.35 -17.83
CA ALA A 37 -5.96 5.54 -17.75
C ALA A 37 -5.86 6.35 -19.05
N HIS A 38 -6.99 6.62 -19.69
CA HIS A 38 -7.05 7.57 -20.81
C HIS A 38 -6.83 9.02 -20.33
N SER A 39 -7.10 9.30 -19.05
CA SER A 39 -6.86 10.60 -18.44
C SER A 39 -5.37 10.79 -18.14
N SER A 40 -4.74 11.73 -18.85
CA SER A 40 -3.36 12.14 -18.61
C SER A 40 -3.15 12.67 -17.18
N SER A 41 -4.17 13.27 -16.56
CA SER A 41 -4.09 13.75 -15.18
C SER A 41 -3.89 12.61 -14.17
N VAL A 42 -4.61 11.49 -14.32
CA VAL A 42 -4.49 10.33 -13.43
C VAL A 42 -3.13 9.66 -13.62
N HIS A 43 -2.68 9.52 -14.86
CA HIS A 43 -1.36 8.96 -15.18
C HIS A 43 -0.23 9.83 -14.61
N ASN A 44 -0.31 11.15 -14.80
CA ASN A 44 0.67 12.10 -14.29
C ASN A 44 0.69 12.12 -12.76
N ALA A 45 -0.46 12.06 -12.09
CA ALA A 45 -0.52 12.02 -10.62
C ALA A 45 0.21 10.81 -10.02
N ALA A 46 0.12 9.63 -10.65
CA ALA A 46 0.91 8.47 -10.20
C ALA A 46 2.40 8.60 -10.54
N HIS A 47 2.73 9.20 -11.69
CA HIS A 47 4.12 9.55 -12.01
C HIS A 47 4.70 10.51 -10.97
N ASP A 48 3.98 11.56 -10.58
CA ASP A 48 4.42 12.54 -9.59
C ASP A 48 4.57 11.92 -8.20
N THR A 49 3.65 11.03 -7.81
CA THR A 49 3.75 10.29 -6.54
C THR A 49 5.05 9.50 -6.46
N ARG A 50 5.46 8.81 -7.53
CA ARG A 50 6.74 8.07 -7.54
C ARG A 50 7.95 9.01 -7.41
N HIS A 51 7.87 10.23 -7.94
CA HIS A 51 8.92 11.24 -7.80
C HIS A 51 8.99 11.76 -6.36
N THR A 52 7.86 11.88 -5.66
CA THR A 52 7.83 12.23 -4.22
C THR A 52 8.24 11.09 -3.29
N LEU A 53 8.07 9.82 -3.71
CA LEU A 53 8.52 8.66 -2.95
C LEU A 53 10.04 8.42 -3.08
N ALA A 54 10.66 9.01 -4.11
CA ALA A 54 12.11 9.02 -4.29
C ALA A 54 12.78 10.23 -3.62
N PHE A 55 12.03 11.10 -2.91
CA PHE A 55 12.64 12.16 -2.11
C PHE A 55 13.45 11.51 -0.98
N PRO A 56 14.74 11.88 -0.81
CA PRO A 56 15.61 11.23 0.16
C PRO A 56 15.05 11.35 1.57
N CYS A 57 15.01 10.24 2.29
CA CYS A 57 14.76 10.17 3.73
C CYS A 57 15.98 10.63 4.55
N HIS A 58 16.77 11.56 4.03
CA HIS A 58 17.89 12.21 4.70
C HIS A 58 17.86 13.70 4.38
#